data_AF-A0A1B0DHV8-F1
#
_entry.id   AF-A0A1B0DHV8-F1
#
_cell.length_a   1.000
_cell.length_b   1.000
_cell.length_c   1.000
_cell.angle_alpha   90.00
_cell.angle_beta   90.00
_cell.angle_gamma   90.00
#
_symmetry.space_group_name_H-M   'P 1'
#
loop_
_entity.id
_entity.type
_entity.pdbx_description
1 polymer ?
#
loop_
_entity_poly.entity_id
_entity_poly.type
_entity_poly.pdbx_seq_one_letter_code
_entity_poly.pdbx_strand_id
1 'polypeptide(L)'
;MNFPLKSVVRIGLLSQRCYSGLKVGRNYSTVKRFYKNTSISSADGKFEVLLDQKKLKTPNGKIFQVDSEPLAIAVATEWDSQRGTIDRSSMHLTSLCNTAIDNPNHLTKLDLTNYIVNYLPTDTVLFQAGEEEDLAPVQAKEWDPVIAWFNERYEADLEKSRDLNTPQVSEKTRMNVSKYLMSHNEAALHGITFAVDSLKSVILTFATLDRFLTTERAVLLSRLEEEFQLGFWGRVEWAHDSSQQELQARGRGIILAPKQWNCTNPASDVASDVASDDISDPILNQTFEEYRRKNLLLLKVKGLLKCSHREAEKFIESSKYLKVMEQNQIVEILRYLLNRKVPPESIMENPWLLLQPQNTLREKCLTLHAMKPRELLDFVPLLRVSLLSLLKIQKKHESEGSTIPGKHRVYYLSDRLEVEPKIVSKYLSTHQFMFFIAFSTLQEILDLMVKYNVAPMNILKDLWAFRYNPKSVEFRLDRARQAEVEKLMPWMVRCPVPILEKSLQISVKHRALLGSNESTLEYLSERLGYDLETMRYITSKHPAVLRVRMTKIKEILDFLLIEEGFTTHDIAQVPRILCHSLETTRTRLAELRGYGCVPSTLVILCRSQREYEKFVNNWLITRERLGLLKENKE
;
A
#
# COMPACT_ATOMS: atom_id res chain seq x y z
N MET A 1 -3.62 -38.29 20.36
CA MET A 1 -3.44 -38.31 18.89
C MET A 1 -3.10 -36.89 18.43
N ASN A 2 -1.95 -36.76 17.77
CA ASN A 2 -1.48 -35.65 16.91
C ASN A 2 -1.41 -34.22 17.49
N PHE A 3 -0.43 -33.99 18.38
CA PHE A 3 0.31 -32.72 18.37
C PHE A 3 1.12 -32.62 17.06
N PRO A 4 1.22 -31.45 16.40
CA PRO A 4 1.89 -31.38 15.11
C PRO A 4 3.41 -31.44 15.33
N LEU A 5 3.99 -32.62 15.13
CA LEU A 5 5.43 -32.89 14.97
C LEU A 5 6.14 -31.95 13.95
N LYS A 6 5.40 -31.20 13.13
CA LYS A 6 5.92 -30.30 12.08
C LYS A 6 6.66 -29.07 12.62
N SER A 7 6.35 -28.56 13.82
CA SER A 7 7.02 -27.37 14.37
C SER A 7 8.43 -27.68 14.88
N VAL A 8 8.62 -28.84 15.52
CA VAL A 8 9.92 -29.29 16.07
C VAL A 8 10.85 -29.79 14.96
N VAL A 9 10.32 -30.50 13.97
CA VAL A 9 11.10 -30.97 12.79
C VAL A 9 11.64 -29.80 11.95
N ARG A 10 10.97 -28.64 11.94
CA ARG A 10 11.46 -27.43 11.27
C ARG A 10 12.65 -26.75 11.97
N ILE A 11 12.83 -26.97 13.27
CA ILE A 11 13.94 -26.39 14.04
C ILE A 11 15.29 -26.99 13.55
N GLY A 12 15.33 -28.30 13.32
CA GLY A 12 16.51 -28.98 12.77
C GLY A 12 16.78 -28.69 11.29
N LEU A 13 15.74 -28.51 10.47
CA LEU A 13 15.88 -28.25 9.03
C LEU A 13 16.25 -26.79 8.70
N LEU A 14 15.81 -25.81 9.50
CA LEU A 14 16.17 -24.40 9.30
C LEU A 14 17.58 -24.07 9.77
N SER A 15 18.07 -24.75 10.81
CA SER A 15 19.51 -24.74 11.17
C SER A 15 20.38 -25.19 9.97
N GLN A 16 19.96 -26.22 9.24
CA GLN A 16 20.75 -26.75 8.12
C GLN A 16 20.74 -25.93 6.82
N ARG A 17 19.71 -25.12 6.53
CA ARG A 17 19.64 -24.36 5.26
C ARG A 17 20.56 -23.14 5.23
N CYS A 18 21.03 -22.65 6.37
CA CYS A 18 21.89 -21.46 6.44
C CYS A 18 23.39 -21.78 6.59
N TYR A 19 23.77 -23.00 6.99
CA TYR A 19 25.18 -23.42 7.13
C TYR A 19 25.76 -24.12 5.89
N SER A 20 25.09 -24.07 4.73
CA SER A 20 25.64 -24.65 3.49
C SER A 20 26.67 -23.77 2.78
N GLY A 21 26.93 -22.56 3.29
CA GLY A 21 27.96 -21.65 2.80
C GLY A 21 29.03 -21.40 3.87
N LEU A 22 30.19 -22.06 3.70
CA LEU A 22 31.50 -21.73 4.29
C LEU A 22 31.83 -22.26 5.70
N LYS A 23 32.84 -23.15 5.69
CA LYS A 23 33.62 -23.61 6.84
C LYS A 23 34.56 -22.48 7.30
N VAL A 24 34.23 -21.79 8.39
CA VAL A 24 35.23 -21.08 9.19
C VAL A 24 35.58 -21.98 10.38
N GLY A 25 36.63 -22.79 10.21
CA GLY A 25 37.11 -23.67 11.26
C GLY A 25 37.86 -22.89 12.33
N ARG A 26 37.20 -22.53 13.43
CA ARG A 26 37.90 -22.46 14.71
C ARG A 26 38.15 -23.90 15.13
N ASN A 27 39.41 -24.33 15.13
CA ASN A 27 39.82 -25.69 15.53
C ASN A 27 39.61 -25.91 17.03
N TYR A 28 38.35 -26.06 17.45
CA TYR A 28 38.03 -26.81 18.65
C TYR A 28 38.13 -28.30 18.31
N SER A 29 38.33 -29.16 19.32
CA SER A 29 38.37 -30.62 19.18
C SER A 29 37.05 -31.16 18.62
N THR A 30 36.89 -31.14 17.29
CA THR A 30 35.67 -31.59 16.62
C THR A 30 35.63 -33.12 16.66
N VAL A 31 34.70 -33.65 17.43
CA VAL A 31 34.44 -35.10 17.49
C VAL A 31 33.68 -35.50 16.22
N LYS A 32 34.15 -36.51 15.51
CA LYS A 32 33.39 -37.09 14.37
C LYS A 32 32.08 -37.70 14.89
N ARG A 33 31.00 -37.60 14.11
CA ARG A 33 29.73 -38.24 14.49
C ARG A 33 29.96 -39.74 14.66
N PHE A 34 29.70 -40.23 15.87
CA PHE A 34 29.97 -41.61 16.29
C PHE A 34 28.68 -42.45 16.41
N TYR A 35 27.53 -41.88 16.06
CA TYR A 35 26.21 -42.51 16.16
C TYR A 35 25.45 -42.38 14.83
N LYS A 36 24.57 -43.35 14.54
CA LYS A 36 23.75 -43.39 13.32
C LYS A 36 22.33 -42.90 13.57
N ASN A 37 21.65 -43.40 14.61
CA ASN A 37 20.26 -43.13 14.92
C ASN A 37 20.10 -42.50 16.31
N THR A 38 19.19 -41.54 16.42
CA THR A 38 18.75 -40.95 17.70
C THR A 38 17.32 -41.39 18.02
N SER A 39 17.07 -41.85 19.24
CA SER A 39 15.72 -42.19 19.70
C SER A 39 15.48 -41.66 21.11
N ILE A 40 14.22 -41.74 21.56
CA ILE A 40 13.79 -41.26 22.88
C ILE A 40 13.21 -42.45 23.62
N SER A 41 13.50 -42.54 24.92
CA SER A 41 12.92 -43.54 25.81
C SER A 41 12.26 -42.85 26.99
N SER A 42 11.11 -43.35 27.40
CA SER A 42 10.45 -42.94 28.65
C SER A 42 10.84 -43.93 29.75
N ALA A 43 11.42 -43.44 30.85
CA ALA A 43 11.76 -44.21 32.03
C ALA A 43 11.40 -43.42 33.29
N ASP A 44 10.69 -44.03 34.25
CA ASP A 44 10.35 -43.46 35.55
C ASP A 44 9.69 -42.06 35.50
N GLY A 45 8.84 -41.82 34.50
CA GLY A 45 8.15 -40.54 34.31
C GLY A 45 9.03 -39.42 33.73
N LYS A 46 10.25 -39.73 33.30
CA LYS A 46 11.19 -38.83 32.62
C LYS A 46 11.57 -39.36 31.24
N PHE A 47 12.06 -38.47 30.38
CA PHE A 47 12.47 -38.77 29.02
C PHE A 47 13.99 -38.71 28.89
N GLU A 48 14.55 -39.76 28.29
CA GLU A 48 15.97 -39.93 28.01
C GLU A 48 16.23 -39.95 26.50
N VAL A 49 17.37 -39.41 26.09
CA VAL A 49 17.82 -39.44 24.69
C VAL A 49 18.84 -40.58 24.50
N LEU A 50 18.61 -41.40 23.48
CA LEU A 50 19.44 -42.56 23.13
C LEU A 50 20.18 -42.30 21.80
N LEU A 51 21.48 -42.57 21.77
CA LEU A 51 22.31 -42.59 20.56
C LEU A 51 22.70 -44.05 20.27
N ASP A 52 22.21 -44.62 19.16
CA ASP A 52 22.43 -46.04 18.80
C ASP A 52 22.22 -47.01 19.99
N GLN A 53 21.15 -46.78 20.77
CA GLN A 53 20.78 -47.53 21.98
C GLN A 53 21.59 -47.21 23.26
N LYS A 54 22.60 -46.33 23.20
CA LYS A 54 23.32 -45.85 24.40
C LYS A 54 22.69 -44.57 24.96
N LYS A 55 22.52 -44.50 26.28
CA LYS A 55 22.01 -43.31 26.97
C LYS A 55 22.97 -42.13 26.79
N LEU A 56 22.43 -40.97 26.42
CA LEU A 56 23.17 -39.71 26.38
C LEU A 56 23.57 -39.32 27.81
N LYS A 57 24.82 -38.88 27.98
CA LYS A 57 25.36 -38.42 29.26
C LYS A 57 25.73 -36.94 29.18
N THR A 58 25.59 -36.24 30.30
CA THR A 58 26.05 -34.86 30.48
C THR A 58 27.59 -34.83 30.60
N PRO A 59 28.23 -33.66 30.46
CA PRO A 59 29.66 -33.50 30.68
C PRO A 59 30.16 -34.03 32.04
N ASN A 60 29.36 -33.89 33.11
CA ASN A 60 29.69 -34.46 34.44
C ASN A 60 29.37 -35.96 34.57
N GLY A 61 28.98 -36.63 33.49
CA GLY A 61 28.74 -38.07 33.46
C GLY A 61 27.36 -38.51 33.99
N LYS A 62 26.48 -37.56 34.33
CA LYS A 62 25.08 -37.86 34.70
C LYS A 62 24.30 -38.31 33.47
N ILE A 63 23.22 -39.06 33.66
CA ILE A 63 22.32 -39.45 32.58
C ILE A 63 21.49 -38.22 32.17
N PHE A 64 21.39 -37.97 30.86
CA PHE A 64 20.56 -36.89 30.33
C PHE A 64 19.07 -37.24 30.48
N GLN A 65 18.40 -36.63 31.46
CA GLN A 65 16.99 -36.83 31.76
C GLN A 65 16.26 -35.50 31.77
N VAL A 66 15.12 -35.43 31.08
CA VAL A 66 14.24 -34.26 31.05
C VAL A 66 12.81 -34.65 31.35
N ASP A 67 12.04 -33.75 31.98
CA ASP A 67 10.67 -34.04 32.42
C ASP A 67 9.64 -33.92 31.28
N SER A 68 10.04 -33.38 30.12
CA SER A 68 9.15 -33.06 29.00
C SER A 68 9.50 -33.80 27.72
N GLU A 69 8.52 -34.52 27.14
CA GLU A 69 8.68 -35.25 25.87
C GLU A 69 9.04 -34.33 24.70
N PRO A 70 8.33 -33.20 24.46
CA PRO A 70 8.70 -32.25 23.42
C PRO A 70 10.15 -31.76 23.50
N LEU A 71 10.68 -31.58 24.72
CA LEU A 71 12.07 -31.16 24.92
C LEU A 71 13.05 -32.26 24.55
N ALA A 72 12.76 -33.50 24.96
CA ALA A 72 13.56 -34.67 24.58
C ALA A 72 13.57 -34.87 23.05
N ILE A 73 12.44 -34.64 22.37
CA ILE A 73 12.36 -34.68 20.90
C ILE A 73 13.22 -33.58 20.27
N ALA A 74 13.15 -32.36 20.80
CA ALA A 74 13.95 -31.25 20.27
C ALA A 74 15.45 -31.51 20.42
N VAL A 75 15.89 -32.03 21.57
CA VAL A 75 17.28 -32.43 21.81
C VAL A 75 17.67 -33.60 20.90
N ALA A 76 16.87 -34.65 20.78
CA ALA A 76 17.16 -35.78 19.88
C ALA A 76 17.29 -35.32 18.42
N THR A 77 16.44 -34.39 17.99
CA THR A 77 16.49 -33.77 16.65
C THR A 77 17.76 -32.93 16.47
N GLU A 78 18.19 -32.20 17.50
CA GLU A 78 19.43 -31.42 17.50
C GLU A 78 20.66 -32.33 17.31
N TRP A 79 20.67 -33.50 17.97
CA TRP A 79 21.69 -34.53 17.77
C TRP A 79 21.61 -35.18 16.38
N ASP A 80 20.42 -35.52 15.87
CA ASP A 80 20.31 -36.11 14.53
C ASP A 80 20.75 -35.15 13.42
N SER A 81 20.56 -33.84 13.64
CA SER A 81 20.92 -32.78 12.69
C SER A 81 22.43 -32.64 12.47
N GLN A 82 23.27 -33.17 13.37
CA GLN A 82 24.73 -33.14 13.26
C GLN A 82 25.20 -34.07 12.15
N ARG A 83 26.09 -33.63 11.24
CA ARG A 83 26.54 -34.46 10.10
C ARG A 83 27.87 -35.16 10.39
N GLY A 84 28.90 -34.95 9.55
CA GLY A 84 30.18 -35.65 9.68
C GLY A 84 30.97 -35.30 10.95
N THR A 85 30.76 -34.11 11.50
CA THR A 85 31.37 -33.62 12.73
C THR A 85 30.29 -33.05 13.65
N ILE A 86 30.43 -33.28 14.95
CA ILE A 86 29.52 -32.73 15.96
C ILE A 86 29.96 -31.30 16.25
N ASP A 87 29.12 -30.33 15.90
CA ASP A 87 29.36 -28.92 16.17
C ASP A 87 28.57 -28.47 17.41
N ARG A 88 29.27 -28.41 18.55
CA ARG A 88 28.69 -28.00 19.84
C ARG A 88 28.17 -26.57 19.82
N SER A 89 28.68 -25.70 18.96
CA SER A 89 28.23 -24.30 18.88
C SER A 89 26.80 -24.20 18.34
N SER A 90 26.37 -25.18 17.53
CA SER A 90 25.01 -25.28 17.00
C SER A 90 24.02 -25.97 17.94
N MET A 91 24.50 -26.54 19.07
CA MET A 91 23.72 -27.41 19.95
C MET A 91 23.26 -26.68 21.23
N HIS A 92 22.49 -25.60 21.04
CA HIS A 92 22.05 -24.72 22.13
C HIS A 92 21.12 -25.41 23.13
N LEU A 93 20.22 -26.30 22.69
CA LEU A 93 19.28 -26.99 23.57
C LEU A 93 20.00 -28.01 24.45
N THR A 94 20.89 -28.79 23.86
CA THR A 94 21.74 -29.75 24.58
C THR A 94 22.63 -29.01 25.59
N SER A 95 23.23 -27.89 25.20
CA SER A 95 24.06 -27.08 26.11
C SER A 95 23.23 -26.57 27.31
N LEU A 96 22.03 -26.04 27.06
CA LEU A 96 21.16 -25.53 28.10
C LEU A 96 20.72 -26.63 29.08
N CYS A 97 20.30 -27.78 28.55
CA CYS A 97 19.89 -28.91 29.38
C CYS A 97 21.06 -29.47 30.18
N ASN A 98 22.26 -29.53 29.61
CA ASN A 98 23.46 -29.93 30.34
C ASN A 98 23.74 -28.95 31.50
N THR A 99 23.65 -27.64 31.27
CA THR A 99 23.84 -26.63 32.32
C THR A 99 22.81 -26.78 33.44
N ALA A 100 21.53 -27.00 33.10
CA ALA A 100 20.47 -27.19 34.09
C ALA A 100 20.63 -28.48 34.92
N ILE A 101 21.12 -29.58 34.34
CA ILE A 101 21.31 -30.87 35.01
C ILE A 101 22.61 -30.92 35.83
N ASP A 102 23.69 -30.38 35.28
CA ASP A 102 25.00 -30.43 35.91
C ASP A 102 25.18 -29.32 36.96
N ASN A 103 24.50 -28.18 36.79
CA ASN A 103 24.58 -26.97 37.62
C ASN A 103 26.02 -26.75 38.17
N PRO A 104 27.00 -26.48 37.29
CA PRO A 104 28.42 -26.46 37.67
C PRO A 104 28.76 -25.38 38.70
N ASN A 105 27.96 -24.32 38.76
CA ASN A 105 28.15 -23.20 39.68
C ASN A 105 27.31 -23.33 40.97
N HIS A 106 26.57 -24.44 41.13
CA HIS A 106 25.67 -24.69 42.26
C HIS A 106 24.73 -23.52 42.58
N LEU A 107 24.21 -22.86 41.52
CA LEU A 107 23.31 -21.73 41.66
C LEU A 107 21.99 -22.18 42.25
N THR A 108 21.53 -21.51 43.30
CA THR A 108 20.22 -21.80 43.88
C THR A 108 19.11 -21.09 43.10
N LYS A 109 17.87 -21.55 43.30
CA LYS A 109 16.67 -20.91 42.78
C LYS A 109 16.59 -19.41 43.11
N LEU A 110 17.02 -19.05 44.32
CA LEU A 110 17.05 -17.67 44.80
C LEU A 110 18.11 -16.85 44.07
N ASP A 111 19.30 -17.42 43.83
CA ASP A 111 20.38 -16.72 43.13
C ASP A 111 20.00 -16.39 41.68
N LEU A 112 19.37 -17.33 40.97
CA LEU A 112 18.87 -17.11 39.61
C LEU A 112 17.77 -16.05 39.56
N THR A 113 16.86 -16.07 40.55
CA THR A 113 15.80 -15.09 40.66
C THR A 113 16.37 -13.69 40.92
N ASN A 114 17.31 -13.58 41.85
CA ASN A 114 18.00 -12.32 42.16
C ASN A 114 18.78 -11.79 40.96
N TYR A 115 19.42 -12.67 40.18
CA TYR A 115 20.10 -12.28 38.95
C TYR A 115 19.13 -11.63 37.95
N ILE A 116 17.99 -12.25 37.67
CA ILE A 116 17.00 -11.72 36.71
C ILE A 116 16.39 -10.41 37.22
N VAL A 117 16.05 -10.33 38.51
CA VAL A 117 15.49 -9.11 39.12
C VAL A 117 16.50 -7.95 39.08
N ASN A 118 17.78 -8.23 39.30
CA ASN A 118 18.84 -7.22 39.22
C ASN A 118 19.17 -6.79 37.78
N TYR A 119 18.78 -7.58 36.78
CA TYR A 119 18.92 -7.23 35.36
C TYR A 119 17.82 -6.27 34.88
N LEU A 120 16.66 -6.25 35.55
CA LEU A 120 15.49 -5.47 35.14
C LEU A 120 15.75 -3.95 35.00
N PRO A 121 16.51 -3.28 35.89
CA PRO A 121 16.86 -1.86 35.72
C PRO A 121 17.79 -1.59 34.54
N THR A 122 18.49 -2.62 34.03
CA THR A 122 19.43 -2.54 32.91
C THR A 122 18.86 -3.11 31.61
N ASP A 123 17.54 -3.29 31.54
CA ASP A 123 16.86 -3.84 30.36
C ASP A 123 16.97 -2.91 29.15
N THR A 124 17.35 -3.48 28.00
CA THR A 124 17.53 -2.73 26.74
C THR A 124 16.30 -1.94 26.32
N VAL A 125 15.09 -2.45 26.57
CA VAL A 125 13.82 -1.82 26.14
C VAL A 125 13.53 -0.53 26.92
N LEU A 126 14.10 -0.37 28.11
CA LEU A 126 13.90 0.81 28.95
C LEU A 126 14.76 2.01 28.53
N PHE A 127 15.86 1.79 27.80
CA PHE A 127 16.73 2.87 27.33
C PHE A 127 16.32 3.28 25.91
N GLN A 128 15.62 4.41 25.79
CA GLN A 128 15.20 4.97 24.50
C GLN A 128 16.03 6.20 24.14
N ALA A 129 16.34 6.38 22.85
CA ALA A 129 17.07 7.53 22.35
C ALA A 129 16.26 8.82 22.53
N GLY A 130 16.87 9.83 23.14
CA GLY A 130 16.21 11.11 23.44
C GLY A 130 16.27 12.16 22.32
N GLU A 131 17.39 12.23 21.58
CA GLU A 131 17.70 13.37 20.68
C GLU A 131 17.66 13.03 19.18
N GLU A 132 17.51 11.75 18.81
CA GLU A 132 17.50 11.33 17.40
C GLU A 132 16.08 11.37 16.80
N GLU A 133 15.82 12.35 15.93
CA GLU A 133 14.50 12.60 15.31
C GLU A 133 13.91 11.38 14.59
N ASP A 134 14.75 10.50 14.02
CA ASP A 134 14.31 9.38 13.21
C ASP A 134 14.19 8.04 13.99
N LEU A 135 14.96 7.82 15.07
CA LEU A 135 14.97 6.56 15.84
C LEU A 135 13.92 6.55 16.97
N ALA A 136 13.82 7.65 17.72
CA ALA A 136 12.89 7.82 18.83
C ALA A 136 11.43 7.45 18.50
N PRO A 137 10.85 7.86 17.34
CA PRO A 137 9.46 7.48 17.02
C PRO A 137 9.29 5.99 16.71
N VAL A 138 10.33 5.32 16.19
CA VAL A 138 10.30 3.88 15.89
C VAL A 138 10.38 3.08 17.18
N GLN A 139 11.27 3.47 18.10
CA GLN A 139 11.36 2.87 19.44
C GLN A 139 10.06 3.04 20.21
N ALA A 140 9.50 4.25 20.28
CA ALA A 140 8.24 4.49 20.97
C ALA A 140 7.10 3.64 20.39
N LYS A 141 7.01 3.52 19.07
CA LYS A 141 5.96 2.73 18.41
C LYS A 141 6.03 1.24 18.74
N GLU A 142 7.23 0.68 18.82
CA GLU A 142 7.44 -0.77 18.91
C GLU A 142 7.70 -1.26 20.34
N TRP A 143 8.36 -0.46 21.19
CA TRP A 143 8.70 -0.82 22.57
C TRP A 143 7.68 -0.36 23.61
N ASP A 144 7.05 0.81 23.46
CA ASP A 144 6.07 1.31 24.44
C ASP A 144 4.89 0.33 24.66
N PRO A 145 4.34 -0.36 23.62
CA PRO A 145 3.28 -1.34 23.83
C PRO A 145 3.72 -2.52 24.70
N VAL A 146 4.99 -2.93 24.62
CA VAL A 146 5.52 -4.06 25.40
C VAL A 146 5.75 -3.65 26.86
N ILE A 147 6.25 -2.44 27.10
CA ILE A 147 6.39 -1.89 28.46
C ILE A 147 5.03 -1.74 29.13
N ALA A 148 4.04 -1.19 28.40
CA ALA A 148 2.68 -1.02 28.89
C ALA A 148 2.06 -2.38 29.28
N TRP A 149 2.20 -3.38 28.40
CA TRP A 149 1.73 -4.74 28.68
C TRP A 149 2.39 -5.34 29.93
N PHE A 150 3.70 -5.15 30.11
CA PHE A 150 4.42 -5.68 31.26
C PHE A 150 3.96 -5.04 32.57
N ASN A 151 3.77 -3.71 32.57
CA ASN A 151 3.27 -2.96 33.72
C ASN A 151 1.86 -3.39 34.11
N GLU A 152 0.97 -3.60 33.15
CA GLU A 152 -0.38 -4.09 33.39
C GLU A 152 -0.39 -5.53 33.93
N ARG A 153 0.40 -6.43 33.33
CA ARG A 153 0.40 -7.87 33.64
C ARG A 153 1.01 -8.20 35.01
N TYR A 154 2.11 -7.54 35.36
CA TYR A 154 2.88 -7.84 36.59
C TYR A 154 2.70 -6.79 37.69
N GLU A 155 1.74 -5.87 37.50
CA GLU A 155 1.53 -4.70 38.35
C GLU A 155 2.85 -3.96 38.63
N ALA A 156 3.62 -3.77 37.56
CA ALA A 156 4.93 -3.14 37.60
C ALA A 156 4.82 -1.64 37.24
N ASP A 157 5.77 -0.86 37.72
CA ASP A 157 5.89 0.58 37.51
C ASP A 157 7.18 0.92 36.77
N LEU A 158 7.41 0.25 35.63
CA LEU A 158 8.57 0.53 34.81
C LEU A 158 8.37 1.78 33.97
N GLU A 159 9.29 2.73 34.12
CA GLU A 159 9.38 3.92 33.31
C GLU A 159 10.58 3.82 32.34
N LYS A 160 10.41 4.38 31.15
CA LYS A 160 11.50 4.48 30.18
C LYS A 160 12.48 5.59 30.57
N SER A 161 13.77 5.29 30.47
CA SER A 161 14.84 6.26 30.64
C SER A 161 15.29 6.80 29.29
N ARG A 162 15.55 8.11 29.24
CA ARG A 162 16.17 8.80 28.10
C ARG A 162 17.62 9.19 28.38
N ASP A 163 18.07 8.97 29.62
CA ASP A 163 19.40 9.29 30.09
C ASP A 163 20.20 8.00 30.29
N LEU A 164 21.53 8.12 30.42
CA LEU A 164 22.39 7.00 30.78
C LEU A 164 22.15 6.46 32.21
N ASN A 165 21.30 7.14 32.99
CA ASN A 165 20.95 6.74 34.34
C ASN A 165 19.95 5.57 34.33
N THR A 166 20.16 4.62 35.23
CA THR A 166 19.25 3.47 35.38
C THR A 166 17.91 3.91 35.98
N PRO A 167 16.77 3.51 35.39
CA PRO A 167 15.46 3.78 35.97
C PRO A 167 15.35 3.10 37.34
N GLN A 168 14.77 3.81 38.31
CA GLN A 168 14.53 3.26 39.64
C GLN A 168 13.34 2.29 39.58
N VAL A 169 13.61 1.00 39.74
CA VAL A 169 12.57 -0.02 39.82
C VAL A 169 12.08 -0.10 41.26
N SER A 170 10.77 0.06 41.48
CA SER A 170 10.21 -0.03 42.82
C SER A 170 10.42 -1.42 43.43
N GLU A 171 10.48 -1.45 44.76
CA GLU A 171 10.55 -2.70 45.51
C GLU A 171 9.30 -3.57 45.28
N LYS A 172 8.14 -2.95 45.04
CA LYS A 172 6.90 -3.65 44.69
C LYS A 172 7.08 -4.46 43.39
N THR A 173 7.64 -3.84 42.36
CA THR A 173 7.92 -4.49 41.08
C THR A 173 8.90 -5.65 41.24
N ARG A 174 10.00 -5.44 41.99
CA ARG A 174 11.00 -6.49 42.27
C ARG A 174 10.37 -7.69 42.97
N MET A 175 9.52 -7.45 43.98
CA MET A 175 8.81 -8.52 44.70
C MET A 175 7.84 -9.29 43.80
N ASN A 176 7.07 -8.60 42.96
CA ASN A 176 6.11 -9.24 42.05
C ASN A 176 6.81 -10.13 41.00
N VAL A 177 7.88 -9.63 40.40
CA VAL A 177 8.70 -10.38 39.44
C VAL A 177 9.39 -11.57 40.14
N SER A 178 9.94 -11.37 41.33
CA SER A 178 10.55 -12.44 42.13
C SER A 178 9.53 -13.53 42.47
N LYS A 179 8.31 -13.16 42.86
CA LYS A 179 7.22 -14.11 43.13
C LYS A 179 6.86 -14.94 41.89
N TYR A 180 6.79 -14.31 40.72
CA TYR A 180 6.54 -15.01 39.46
C TYR A 180 7.67 -15.99 39.12
N LEU A 181 8.93 -15.57 39.22
CA LEU A 181 10.09 -16.43 38.97
C LEU A 181 10.16 -17.59 39.97
N MET A 182 9.87 -17.34 41.24
CA MET A 182 9.83 -18.38 42.28
C MET A 182 8.71 -19.40 42.09
N SER A 183 7.71 -19.13 41.25
CA SER A 183 6.70 -20.14 40.87
C SER A 183 7.22 -21.16 39.84
N HIS A 184 8.28 -20.84 39.11
CA HIS A 184 8.88 -21.71 38.09
C HIS A 184 9.77 -22.77 38.73
N ASN A 185 10.06 -23.88 38.03
CA ASN A 185 11.06 -24.83 38.52
C ASN A 185 12.50 -24.35 38.24
N GLU A 186 13.47 -24.96 38.91
CA GLU A 186 14.88 -24.56 38.81
C GLU A 186 15.45 -24.67 37.40
N ALA A 187 15.05 -25.70 36.65
CA ALA A 187 15.51 -25.88 35.28
C ALA A 187 14.88 -24.88 34.29
N ALA A 188 13.61 -24.50 34.49
CA ALA A 188 13.00 -23.40 33.74
C ALA A 188 13.71 -22.08 34.04
N LEU A 189 14.11 -21.82 35.28
CA LEU A 189 14.86 -20.60 35.63
C LEU A 189 16.20 -20.52 34.91
N HIS A 190 16.96 -21.61 34.79
CA HIS A 190 18.16 -21.64 33.96
C HIS A 190 17.86 -21.28 32.49
N GLY A 191 16.74 -21.77 31.96
CA GLY A 191 16.27 -21.40 30.62
C GLY A 191 15.88 -19.93 30.49
N ILE A 192 15.20 -19.36 31.49
CA ILE A 192 14.81 -17.94 31.53
C ILE A 192 16.05 -17.06 31.62
N THR A 193 17.00 -17.37 32.50
CA THR A 193 18.27 -16.64 32.62
C THR A 193 19.00 -16.61 31.28
N PHE A 194 19.11 -17.74 30.60
CA PHE A 194 19.75 -17.82 29.29
C PHE A 194 18.98 -17.06 28.18
N ALA A 195 17.65 -16.96 28.30
CA ALA A 195 16.82 -16.12 27.42
C ALA A 195 17.09 -14.64 27.62
N VAL A 196 17.14 -14.20 28.88
CA VAL A 196 17.44 -12.83 29.28
C VAL A 196 18.83 -12.43 28.76
N ASP A 197 19.83 -13.28 28.94
CA ASP A 197 21.19 -13.01 28.46
C ASP A 197 21.27 -12.93 26.92
N SER A 198 20.48 -13.75 26.22
CA SER A 198 20.44 -13.77 24.76
C SER A 198 19.73 -12.53 24.19
N LEU A 199 18.51 -12.25 24.66
CA LEU A 199 17.72 -11.11 24.20
C LEU A 199 18.18 -9.78 24.78
N LYS A 200 18.98 -9.81 25.85
CA LYS A 200 19.36 -8.64 26.67
C LYS A 200 18.14 -7.88 27.22
N SER A 201 17.06 -8.60 27.46
CA SER A 201 15.80 -8.04 27.95
C SER A 201 14.99 -9.09 28.71
N VAL A 202 14.63 -8.73 29.95
CA VAL A 202 13.69 -9.45 30.81
C VAL A 202 12.28 -9.24 30.29
N ILE A 203 11.94 -8.01 29.90
CA ILE A 203 10.58 -7.66 29.44
C ILE A 203 10.21 -8.47 28.19
N LEU A 204 11.09 -8.52 27.18
CA LEU A 204 10.86 -9.31 25.97
C LEU A 204 10.79 -10.81 26.28
N THR A 205 11.63 -11.29 27.20
CA THR A 205 11.61 -12.69 27.64
C THR A 205 10.24 -13.04 28.25
N PHE A 206 9.73 -12.22 29.16
CA PHE A 206 8.45 -12.46 29.82
C PHE A 206 7.28 -12.37 28.83
N ALA A 207 7.31 -11.38 27.93
CA ALA A 207 6.33 -11.25 26.85
C ALA A 207 6.27 -12.49 25.94
N THR A 208 7.41 -13.15 25.69
CA THR A 208 7.42 -14.40 24.92
C THR A 208 6.94 -15.62 25.71
N LEU A 209 7.25 -15.72 27.02
CA LEU A 209 6.78 -16.81 27.88
C LEU A 209 5.25 -16.82 28.00
N ASP A 210 4.67 -15.64 28.19
CA ASP A 210 3.23 -15.41 28.30
C ASP A 210 2.50 -15.38 26.94
N ARG A 211 3.22 -15.61 25.82
CA ARG A 211 2.71 -15.62 24.43
C ARG A 211 2.14 -14.28 23.91
N PHE A 212 2.49 -13.17 24.54
CA PHE A 212 2.18 -11.84 24.00
C PHE A 212 2.99 -11.56 22.71
N LEU A 213 4.24 -12.02 22.67
CA LEU A 213 5.13 -11.91 21.50
C LEU A 213 5.54 -13.27 20.95
N THR A 214 5.70 -13.35 19.62
CA THR A 214 6.36 -14.48 18.98
C THR A 214 7.87 -14.40 19.17
N THR A 215 8.55 -15.55 19.11
CA THR A 215 10.02 -15.65 19.27
C THR A 215 10.76 -14.76 18.26
N GLU A 216 10.26 -14.73 17.03
CA GLU A 216 10.83 -13.95 15.92
C GLU A 216 10.65 -12.46 16.15
N ARG A 217 9.50 -12.05 16.70
CA ARG A 217 9.23 -10.64 17.01
C ARG A 217 10.09 -10.16 18.17
N ALA A 218 10.28 -10.96 19.21
CA ALA A 218 11.15 -10.61 20.33
C ALA A 218 12.62 -10.42 19.93
N VAL A 219 13.15 -11.30 19.08
CA VAL A 219 14.51 -11.16 18.51
C VAL A 219 14.62 -9.90 17.65
N LEU A 220 13.57 -9.54 16.90
CA LEU A 220 13.58 -8.30 16.12
C LEU A 220 13.60 -7.07 17.03
N LEU A 221 12.77 -7.07 18.08
CA LEU A 221 12.69 -5.96 19.03
C LEU A 221 13.98 -5.76 19.81
N SER A 222 14.70 -6.83 20.17
CA SER A 222 16.01 -6.71 20.82
C SER A 222 17.11 -6.16 19.90
N ARG A 223 16.93 -6.28 18.57
CA ARG A 223 17.86 -5.79 17.55
C ARG A 223 17.35 -4.55 16.82
N LEU A 224 16.32 -3.88 17.33
CA LEU A 224 15.64 -2.79 16.64
C LEU A 224 16.61 -1.66 16.25
N GLU A 225 17.50 -1.27 17.15
CA GLU A 225 18.50 -0.23 16.91
C GLU A 225 19.55 -0.67 15.88
N GLU A 226 20.00 -1.92 15.96
CA GLU A 226 20.95 -2.49 15.00
C GLU A 226 20.33 -2.52 13.60
N GLU A 227 19.07 -2.97 13.46
CA GLU A 227 18.36 -2.97 12.18
C GLU A 227 18.10 -1.55 11.66
N PHE A 228 17.89 -0.57 12.55
CA PHE A 228 17.81 0.83 12.17
C PHE A 228 19.13 1.33 11.59
N GLN A 229 20.26 1.12 12.28
CA GLN A 229 21.59 1.50 11.80
C GLN A 229 21.96 0.80 10.49
N LEU A 230 21.61 -0.48 10.35
CA LEU A 230 21.75 -1.26 9.11
C LEU A 230 20.94 -0.69 7.95
N GLY A 231 19.90 0.08 8.23
CA GLY A 231 19.14 0.86 7.25
C GLY A 231 19.95 2.03 6.70
N PHE A 232 20.72 2.73 7.53
CA PHE A 232 21.53 3.87 7.10
C PHE A 232 22.85 3.44 6.45
N TRP A 233 23.56 2.48 7.06
CA TRP A 233 24.96 2.20 6.73
C TRP A 233 25.13 0.93 5.90
N GLY A 234 24.05 0.15 5.71
CA GLY A 234 24.09 -1.12 5.00
C GLY A 234 24.53 -2.29 5.88
N ARG A 235 24.33 -3.52 5.39
CA ARG A 235 24.70 -4.74 6.14
C ARG A 235 26.13 -5.16 5.82
N VAL A 236 26.91 -5.39 6.86
CA VAL A 236 28.15 -6.17 6.76
C VAL A 236 27.77 -7.64 6.68
N GLU A 237 27.95 -8.24 5.50
CA GLU A 237 27.80 -9.68 5.31
C GLU A 237 28.63 -10.44 6.36
N TRP A 238 28.15 -11.60 6.79
CA TRP A 238 28.79 -12.49 7.79
C TRP A 238 28.67 -12.06 9.25
N ALA A 239 28.72 -10.78 9.58
CA ALA A 239 28.58 -10.32 10.97
C ALA A 239 27.09 -10.32 11.39
N HIS A 240 26.28 -9.50 10.73
CA HIS A 240 24.89 -9.28 11.14
C HIS A 240 23.97 -10.45 10.80
N ASP A 241 24.26 -11.19 9.72
CA ASP A 241 23.51 -12.39 9.34
C ASP A 241 23.74 -13.53 10.33
N SER A 242 25.00 -13.75 10.73
CA SER A 242 25.34 -14.78 11.71
C SER A 242 24.74 -14.45 13.07
N SER A 243 24.88 -13.20 13.53
CA SER A 243 24.30 -12.78 14.81
C SER A 243 22.78 -12.88 14.84
N GLN A 244 22.10 -12.52 13.74
CA GLN A 244 20.64 -12.66 13.62
C GLN A 244 20.20 -14.11 13.72
N GLN A 245 20.82 -14.98 12.93
CA GLN A 245 20.44 -16.39 12.86
C GLN A 245 20.77 -17.12 14.15
N GLU A 246 21.91 -16.82 14.76
CA GLU A 246 22.29 -17.35 16.08
C GLU A 246 21.28 -16.92 17.14
N LEU A 247 20.87 -15.65 17.17
CA LEU A 247 19.87 -15.17 18.12
C LEU A 247 18.48 -15.77 17.89
N GLN A 248 18.08 -16.01 16.64
CA GLN A 248 16.83 -16.71 16.32
C GLN A 248 16.86 -18.20 16.69
N ALA A 249 17.98 -18.88 16.43
CA ALA A 249 18.18 -20.28 16.79
C ALA A 249 18.14 -20.46 18.31
N ARG A 250 18.83 -19.56 19.03
CA ARG A 250 18.76 -19.43 20.48
C ARG A 250 17.32 -19.15 20.91
N GLY A 251 16.69 -18.06 20.49
CA GLY A 251 15.35 -17.67 20.91
C GLY A 251 14.28 -18.75 20.72
N ARG A 252 14.28 -19.47 19.59
CA ARG A 252 13.33 -20.56 19.33
C ARG A 252 13.51 -21.74 20.28
N GLY A 253 14.75 -22.18 20.53
CA GLY A 253 15.01 -23.27 21.48
C GLY A 253 14.75 -22.87 22.93
N ILE A 254 15.05 -21.63 23.27
CA ILE A 254 15.04 -21.10 24.63
C ILE A 254 13.64 -20.74 25.14
N ILE A 255 12.68 -20.41 24.26
CA ILE A 255 11.30 -20.10 24.68
C ILE A 255 10.44 -21.38 24.77
N LEU A 256 10.85 -22.46 24.09
CA LEU A 256 10.22 -23.78 24.19
C LEU A 256 10.58 -24.51 25.50
N ALA A 257 11.84 -24.41 25.97
CA ALA A 257 12.35 -25.22 27.08
C ALA A 257 11.77 -24.87 28.48
N PRO A 258 11.67 -23.59 28.92
CA PRO A 258 11.11 -23.23 30.23
C PRO A 258 9.63 -23.59 30.36
N LYS A 259 8.88 -23.41 29.26
CA LYS A 259 7.46 -23.75 29.21
C LYS A 259 7.23 -25.26 29.28
N GLN A 260 8.07 -26.03 28.59
CA GLN A 260 8.09 -27.49 28.64
C GLN A 260 8.51 -28.01 30.02
N TRP A 261 9.42 -27.32 30.70
CA TRP A 261 9.83 -27.67 32.06
C TRP A 261 8.73 -27.38 33.10
N ASN A 262 7.96 -26.31 32.95
CA ASN A 262 6.87 -25.97 33.88
C ASN A 262 5.67 -26.95 33.85
N CYS A 263 5.52 -27.75 32.79
CA CYS A 263 4.40 -28.70 32.66
C CYS A 263 4.68 -30.01 33.44
N THR A 264 4.54 -30.01 34.76
CA THR A 264 4.63 -31.23 35.59
C THR A 264 3.27 -31.91 35.86
N ASN A 265 2.15 -31.42 35.32
CA ASN A 265 0.82 -32.02 35.49
C ASN A 265 0.14 -32.33 34.14
N PRO A 266 -0.29 -33.57 33.88
CA PRO A 266 -1.15 -33.90 32.75
C PRO A 266 -2.63 -33.80 33.17
N ALA A 267 -3.15 -32.60 33.43
CA ALA A 267 -4.60 -32.36 33.52
C ALA A 267 -4.89 -30.87 33.76
N SER A 268 -5.31 -30.17 32.71
CA SER A 268 -6.46 -29.24 32.73
C SER A 268 -6.52 -28.50 31.40
N ASP A 269 -7.55 -28.85 30.64
CA ASP A 269 -8.02 -28.15 29.47
C ASP A 269 -8.37 -26.70 29.79
N VAL A 270 -7.79 -25.76 29.04
CA VAL A 270 -8.55 -24.75 28.29
C VAL A 270 -7.72 -24.37 27.05
N ALA A 271 -7.97 -25.05 25.94
CA ALA A 271 -7.47 -24.64 24.63
C ALA A 271 -8.61 -24.81 23.61
N SER A 272 -9.54 -23.88 23.63
CA SER A 272 -10.40 -23.58 22.49
C SER A 272 -10.08 -22.18 22.01
N ASP A 273 -10.00 -22.03 20.69
CA ASP A 273 -9.82 -20.80 19.91
C ASP A 273 -8.38 -20.28 19.83
N VAL A 274 -7.60 -20.84 18.91
CA VAL A 274 -7.37 -20.26 17.56
C VAL A 274 -6.63 -21.34 16.78
N ALA A 275 -7.37 -22.09 15.95
CA ALA A 275 -6.80 -22.89 14.89
C ALA A 275 -6.89 -22.11 13.59
N SER A 276 -5.75 -21.76 13.01
CA SER A 276 -5.47 -22.08 11.61
C SER A 276 -4.03 -21.75 11.28
N ASP A 277 -3.35 -22.80 10.83
CA ASP A 277 -2.06 -22.83 10.15
C ASP A 277 -1.86 -21.71 9.12
N ASP A 278 -0.70 -21.06 9.15
CA ASP A 278 0.21 -20.92 7.99
C ASP A 278 1.40 -20.01 8.34
N ILE A 279 2.53 -20.59 8.75
CA ILE A 279 3.81 -19.85 8.75
C ILE A 279 4.95 -20.77 8.28
N SER A 280 4.89 -21.16 7.01
CA SER A 280 6.02 -20.93 6.12
C SER A 280 5.49 -20.00 5.08
N ASP A 281 5.67 -18.71 5.29
CA ASP A 281 5.23 -17.74 4.32
C ASP A 281 6.46 -17.19 3.56
N PRO A 282 6.71 -17.63 2.32
CA PRO A 282 7.70 -17.00 1.43
C PRO A 282 7.40 -15.50 1.22
N ILE A 283 6.15 -15.10 1.47
CA ILE A 283 5.70 -13.71 1.43
C ILE A 283 6.42 -12.88 2.50
N LEU A 284 6.76 -13.42 3.67
CA LEU A 284 7.43 -12.64 4.72
C LEU A 284 8.87 -12.25 4.32
N ASN A 285 9.66 -13.17 3.75
CA ASN A 285 11.02 -12.84 3.30
C ASN A 285 11.03 -11.93 2.06
N GLN A 286 10.04 -12.05 1.16
CA GLN A 286 9.84 -11.11 0.06
C GLN A 286 9.46 -9.72 0.56
N THR A 287 8.54 -9.64 1.53
CA THR A 287 8.12 -8.36 2.12
C THR A 287 9.24 -7.66 2.89
N PHE A 288 10.20 -8.38 3.48
CA PHE A 288 11.31 -7.77 4.24
C PHE A 288 12.38 -7.10 3.37
N GLU A 289 12.84 -7.76 2.31
CA GLU A 289 13.75 -7.17 1.31
C GLU A 289 13.08 -6.00 0.58
N GLU A 290 11.80 -6.14 0.22
CA GLU A 290 11.02 -5.08 -0.40
C GLU A 290 10.78 -3.90 0.54
N TYR A 291 10.47 -4.14 1.82
CA TYR A 291 10.32 -3.10 2.84
C TYR A 291 11.63 -2.34 3.06
N ARG A 292 12.77 -3.06 3.12
CA ARG A 292 14.11 -2.47 3.25
C ARG A 292 14.50 -1.61 2.04
N ARG A 293 14.26 -2.11 0.82
CA ARG A 293 14.52 -1.36 -0.42
C ARG A 293 13.61 -0.14 -0.55
N LYS A 294 12.34 -0.27 -0.18
CA LYS A 294 11.36 0.84 -0.20
C LYS A 294 11.80 1.96 0.75
N ASN A 295 12.18 1.62 1.97
CA ASN A 295 12.55 2.61 2.99
C ASN A 295 13.87 3.35 2.69
N LEU A 296 14.89 2.64 2.18
CA LEU A 296 16.16 3.29 1.84
C LEU A 296 16.05 4.25 0.65
N LEU A 297 15.31 3.86 -0.39
CA LEU A 297 15.04 4.74 -1.54
C LEU A 297 14.21 5.95 -1.08
N LEU A 298 13.20 5.73 -0.24
CA LEU A 298 12.34 6.77 0.31
C LEU A 298 13.13 7.83 1.07
N LEU A 299 14.08 7.41 1.90
CA LEU A 299 14.94 8.33 2.65
C LEU A 299 15.86 9.16 1.73
N LYS A 300 16.46 8.51 0.72
CA LYS A 300 17.33 9.20 -0.26
C LYS A 300 16.55 10.20 -1.11
N VAL A 301 15.34 9.84 -1.55
CA VAL A 301 14.45 10.73 -2.32
C VAL A 301 13.99 11.91 -1.45
N LYS A 302 13.61 11.67 -0.20
CA LYS A 302 13.26 12.72 0.79
C LYS A 302 14.40 13.74 0.92
N GLY A 303 15.63 13.27 1.12
CA GLY A 303 16.82 14.12 1.27
C GLY A 303 17.16 14.93 0.01
N LEU A 304 17.08 14.31 -1.17
CA LEU A 304 17.42 14.97 -2.44
C LEU A 304 16.36 15.99 -2.88
N LEU A 305 15.08 15.65 -2.75
CA LEU A 305 13.97 16.50 -3.19
C LEU A 305 13.45 17.45 -2.11
N LYS A 306 13.96 17.33 -0.86
CA LYS A 306 13.54 18.14 0.30
C LYS A 306 12.01 18.16 0.49
N CYS A 307 11.37 16.99 0.34
CA CYS A 307 9.92 16.84 0.45
C CYS A 307 9.49 16.10 1.72
N SER A 308 8.20 16.11 2.05
CA SER A 308 7.68 15.36 3.19
C SER A 308 7.72 13.85 2.95
N HIS A 309 7.74 13.06 4.02
CA HIS A 309 7.77 11.60 3.95
C HIS A 309 6.60 11.04 3.11
N ARG A 310 5.40 11.62 3.28
CA ARG A 310 4.18 11.22 2.55
C ARG A 310 4.24 11.56 1.07
N GLU A 311 4.88 12.68 0.69
CA GLU A 311 5.05 13.07 -0.71
C GLU A 311 6.07 12.17 -1.42
N ALA A 312 7.19 11.87 -0.76
CA ALA A 312 8.20 10.95 -1.28
C ALA A 312 7.61 9.54 -1.48
N GLU A 313 6.76 9.08 -0.55
CA GLU A 313 6.10 7.77 -0.67
C GLU A 313 5.13 7.76 -1.85
N LYS A 314 4.26 8.77 -1.97
CA LYS A 314 3.37 8.93 -3.14
C LYS A 314 4.16 8.98 -4.44
N PHE A 315 5.32 9.65 -4.47
CA PHE A 315 6.16 9.75 -5.65
C PHE A 315 6.71 8.38 -6.07
N ILE A 316 7.23 7.59 -5.13
CA ILE A 316 7.72 6.23 -5.40
C ILE A 316 6.56 5.30 -5.80
N GLU A 317 5.40 5.45 -5.18
CA GLU A 317 4.21 4.63 -5.48
C GLU A 317 3.52 5.01 -6.78
N SER A 318 3.66 6.27 -7.23
CA SER A 318 3.03 6.77 -8.45
C SER A 318 3.45 6.02 -9.71
N SER A 319 4.62 5.37 -9.71
CA SER A 319 5.14 4.61 -10.84
C SER A 319 5.56 3.21 -10.39
N LYS A 320 4.85 2.19 -10.89
CA LYS A 320 5.19 0.78 -10.67
C LYS A 320 6.64 0.45 -11.06
N TYR A 321 7.20 1.17 -12.03
CA TYR A 321 8.54 0.97 -12.55
C TYR A 321 9.65 1.48 -11.63
N LEU A 322 9.39 2.52 -10.81
CA LEU A 322 10.35 3.00 -9.83
C LEU A 322 10.64 1.97 -8.73
N LYS A 323 9.72 1.03 -8.51
CA LYS A 323 9.91 -0.10 -7.57
C LYS A 323 10.89 -1.15 -8.09
N VAL A 324 11.06 -1.25 -9.41
CA VAL A 324 11.87 -2.29 -10.07
C VAL A 324 13.26 -1.77 -10.47
N MET A 325 13.41 -0.46 -10.64
CA MET A 325 14.69 0.17 -10.97
C MET A 325 15.70 0.08 -9.83
N GLU A 326 16.99 0.00 -10.18
CA GLU A 326 18.06 0.09 -9.18
C GLU A 326 18.10 1.46 -8.52
N GLN A 327 18.26 1.46 -7.19
CA GLN A 327 18.28 2.68 -6.38
C GLN A 327 19.38 3.66 -6.80
N ASN A 328 20.55 3.15 -7.18
CA ASN A 328 21.69 3.98 -7.58
C ASN A 328 21.38 4.75 -8.87
N GLN A 329 20.72 4.11 -9.84
CA GLN A 329 20.29 4.75 -11.08
C GLN A 329 19.31 5.90 -10.81
N ILE A 330 18.32 5.68 -9.93
CA ILE A 330 17.35 6.73 -9.56
C ILE A 330 18.07 7.93 -8.91
N VAL A 331 18.97 7.67 -7.96
CA VAL A 331 19.72 8.71 -7.24
C VAL A 331 20.62 9.50 -8.17
N GLU A 332 21.30 8.85 -9.11
CA GLU A 332 22.15 9.52 -10.09
C GLU A 332 21.35 10.42 -11.04
N ILE A 333 20.19 9.96 -11.51
CA ILE A 333 19.32 10.76 -12.37
C ILE A 333 18.78 11.97 -11.59
N LEU A 334 18.36 11.78 -10.34
CA LEU A 334 17.90 12.87 -9.47
C LEU A 334 19.00 13.91 -9.26
N ARG A 335 20.21 13.49 -8.90
CA ARG A 335 21.37 14.39 -8.76
C ARG A 335 21.67 15.14 -10.04
N TYR A 336 21.60 14.46 -11.19
CA TYR A 336 21.82 15.10 -12.49
C TYR A 336 20.79 16.19 -12.79
N LEU A 337 19.50 15.91 -12.56
CA LEU A 337 18.41 16.88 -12.78
C LEU A 337 18.53 18.08 -11.84
N LEU A 338 18.81 17.85 -10.55
CA LEU A 338 19.00 18.91 -9.56
C LEU A 338 20.22 19.80 -9.90
N ASN A 339 21.33 19.19 -10.33
CA ASN A 339 22.52 19.93 -10.79
C ASN A 339 22.24 20.80 -12.01
N ARG A 340 21.26 20.44 -12.84
CA ARG A 340 20.80 21.23 -14.00
C ARG A 340 19.74 22.27 -13.64
N LYS A 341 19.52 22.53 -12.34
CA LYS A 341 18.52 23.48 -11.81
C LYS A 341 17.08 23.11 -12.18
N VAL A 342 16.78 21.83 -12.37
CA VAL A 342 15.38 21.38 -12.45
C VAL A 342 14.81 21.39 -11.04
N PRO A 343 13.71 22.13 -10.78
CA PRO A 343 13.19 22.27 -9.44
C PRO A 343 12.58 20.95 -8.92
N PRO A 344 12.72 20.64 -7.61
CA PRO A 344 12.20 19.40 -7.03
C PRO A 344 10.70 19.18 -7.26
N GLU A 345 9.88 20.23 -7.20
CA GLU A 345 8.42 20.10 -7.39
C GLU A 345 8.09 19.52 -8.77
N SER A 346 8.90 19.84 -9.77
CA SER A 346 8.64 19.44 -11.14
C SER A 346 9.13 18.06 -11.48
N ILE A 347 10.16 17.59 -10.76
CA ILE A 347 10.54 16.18 -10.74
C ILE A 347 9.40 15.37 -10.11
N MET A 348 8.85 15.85 -8.99
CA MET A 348 7.74 15.19 -8.28
C MET A 348 6.47 15.06 -9.14
N GLU A 349 6.13 16.10 -9.90
CA GLU A 349 5.02 16.06 -10.86
C GLU A 349 5.28 15.15 -12.07
N ASN A 350 6.56 14.87 -12.38
CA ASN A 350 6.97 14.11 -13.56
C ASN A 350 7.86 12.91 -13.22
N PRO A 351 7.35 11.89 -12.49
CA PRO A 351 8.13 10.69 -12.12
C PRO A 351 8.70 9.93 -13.32
N TRP A 352 8.06 10.06 -14.49
CA TRP A 352 8.49 9.44 -15.74
C TRP A 352 9.88 9.90 -16.23
N LEU A 353 10.38 11.05 -15.75
CA LEU A 353 11.74 11.53 -16.06
C LEU A 353 12.81 10.53 -15.61
N LEU A 354 12.57 9.85 -14.49
CA LEU A 354 13.49 8.85 -13.93
C LEU A 354 13.56 7.57 -14.76
N LEU A 355 12.59 7.32 -15.64
CA LEU A 355 12.56 6.14 -16.51
C LEU A 355 13.41 6.29 -17.76
N GLN A 356 13.91 7.50 -18.04
CA GLN A 356 14.72 7.77 -19.22
C GLN A 356 16.16 7.27 -18.99
N PRO A 357 16.79 6.60 -19.98
CA PRO A 357 18.21 6.28 -19.91
C PRO A 357 19.05 7.54 -19.68
N GLN A 358 20.01 7.46 -18.76
CA GLN A 358 20.80 8.62 -18.31
C GLN A 358 21.50 9.34 -19.47
N ASN A 359 22.09 8.60 -20.42
CA ASN A 359 22.76 9.18 -21.60
C ASN A 359 21.79 9.95 -22.51
N THR A 360 20.63 9.36 -22.80
CA THR A 360 19.60 10.01 -23.62
C THR A 360 19.02 11.24 -22.93
N LEU A 361 18.80 11.17 -21.62
CA LEU A 361 18.32 12.31 -20.83
C LEU A 361 19.34 13.46 -20.85
N ARG A 362 20.64 13.15 -20.71
CA ARG A 362 21.72 14.14 -20.80
C ARG A 362 21.71 14.89 -22.12
N GLU A 363 21.66 14.17 -23.25
CA GLU A 363 21.62 14.76 -24.58
C GLU A 363 20.36 15.62 -24.78
N LYS A 364 19.19 15.13 -24.36
CA LYS A 364 17.94 15.91 -24.43
C LYS A 364 18.01 17.20 -23.61
N CYS A 365 18.56 17.15 -22.40
CA CYS A 365 18.74 18.35 -21.58
C CYS A 365 19.69 19.36 -22.22
N LEU A 366 20.77 18.89 -22.88
CA LEU A 366 21.67 19.76 -23.64
C LEU A 366 20.95 20.41 -24.83
N THR A 367 20.17 19.64 -25.58
CA THR A 367 19.33 20.14 -26.68
C THR A 367 18.33 21.19 -26.21
N LEU A 368 17.65 20.97 -25.07
CA LEU A 368 16.75 21.98 -24.49
C LEU A 368 17.49 23.24 -24.06
N HIS A 369 18.68 23.11 -23.46
CA HIS A 369 19.47 24.26 -23.05
C HIS A 369 19.95 25.08 -24.26
N ALA A 370 20.29 24.42 -25.37
CA ALA A 370 20.67 25.08 -26.62
C ALA A 370 19.55 25.94 -27.21
N MET A 371 18.28 25.58 -26.97
CA MET A 371 17.12 26.38 -27.35
C MET A 371 16.97 27.68 -26.52
N LYS A 372 17.75 27.87 -25.43
CA LYS A 372 17.71 29.07 -24.57
C LYS A 372 16.29 29.43 -24.06
N PRO A 373 15.63 28.54 -23.30
CA PRO A 373 14.35 28.85 -22.65
C PRO A 373 14.52 29.92 -21.55
N ARG A 374 13.44 30.64 -21.20
CA ARG A 374 13.44 31.59 -20.04
C ARG A 374 13.67 30.81 -18.75
N GLU A 375 12.91 29.73 -18.56
CA GLU A 375 13.09 28.76 -17.48
C GLU A 375 13.16 27.35 -18.05
N LEU A 376 14.07 26.51 -17.54
CA LEU A 376 14.17 25.11 -17.96
C LEU A 376 12.89 24.32 -17.61
N LEU A 377 12.19 24.75 -16.55
CA LEU A 377 10.92 24.20 -16.10
C LEU A 377 9.88 24.15 -17.23
N ASP A 378 9.77 25.22 -18.00
CA ASP A 378 8.77 25.38 -19.05
C ASP A 378 8.87 24.28 -20.11
N PHE A 379 10.07 23.71 -20.32
CA PHE A 379 10.36 22.75 -21.38
C PHE A 379 10.48 21.31 -20.87
N VAL A 380 10.34 21.06 -19.56
CA VAL A 380 10.39 19.70 -18.99
C VAL A 380 9.45 18.73 -19.71
N PRO A 381 8.20 19.09 -20.08
CA PRO A 381 7.32 18.17 -20.82
C PRO A 381 7.86 17.72 -22.19
N LEU A 382 8.74 18.51 -22.82
CA LEU A 382 9.36 18.16 -24.10
C LEU A 382 10.43 17.07 -23.98
N LEU A 383 10.93 16.78 -22.77
CA LEU A 383 11.81 15.62 -22.53
C LEU A 383 11.11 14.29 -22.86
N ARG A 384 9.77 14.25 -22.92
CA ARG A 384 9.00 13.08 -23.34
C ARG A 384 9.18 12.75 -24.82
N VAL A 385 9.50 13.74 -25.64
CA VAL A 385 9.71 13.58 -27.09
C VAL A 385 10.98 12.78 -27.36
N SER A 386 11.04 12.00 -28.45
CA SER A 386 12.26 11.26 -28.81
C SER A 386 13.41 12.24 -29.10
N LEU A 387 14.65 11.83 -28.81
CA LEU A 387 15.83 12.68 -28.99
C LEU A 387 15.94 13.21 -30.43
N LEU A 388 15.74 12.34 -31.43
CA LEU A 388 15.76 12.73 -32.84
C LEU A 388 14.73 13.81 -33.19
N SER A 389 13.52 13.70 -32.63
CA SER A 389 12.47 14.69 -32.87
C SER A 389 12.76 16.00 -32.14
N LEU A 390 13.35 15.92 -30.94
CA LEU A 390 13.77 17.09 -30.18
C LEU A 390 14.88 17.88 -30.90
N LEU A 391 15.85 17.18 -31.51
CA LEU A 391 16.88 17.80 -32.36
C LEU A 391 16.28 18.46 -33.60
N LYS A 392 15.26 17.84 -34.23
CA LYS A 392 14.52 18.48 -35.33
C LYS A 392 13.78 19.74 -34.87
N ILE A 393 13.18 19.72 -33.68
CA ILE A 393 12.52 20.89 -33.09
C ILE A 393 13.55 21.99 -32.81
N GLN A 394 14.71 21.66 -32.25
CA GLN A 394 15.80 22.61 -32.03
C GLN A 394 16.22 23.29 -33.33
N LYS A 395 16.52 22.51 -34.39
CA LYS A 395 16.92 23.04 -35.69
C LYS A 395 15.85 23.94 -36.30
N LYS A 396 14.58 23.58 -36.13
CA LYS A 396 13.44 24.39 -36.59
C LYS A 396 13.34 25.70 -35.81
N HIS A 397 13.51 25.65 -34.49
CA HIS A 397 13.57 26.84 -33.64
C HIS A 397 14.71 27.78 -34.05
N GLU A 398 15.92 27.27 -34.30
CA GLU A 398 17.06 28.07 -34.77
C GLU A 398 16.76 28.77 -36.11
N SER A 399 16.04 28.10 -37.03
CA SER A 399 15.65 28.69 -38.31
C SER A 399 14.57 29.78 -38.21
N GLU A 400 13.76 29.77 -37.15
CA GLU A 400 12.58 30.66 -37.01
C GLU A 400 12.71 31.69 -35.88
N GLY A 401 13.75 31.60 -35.07
CA GLY A 401 13.90 32.38 -33.83
C GLY A 401 13.94 33.90 -34.02
N SER A 402 14.23 34.38 -35.23
CA SER A 402 14.16 35.81 -35.61
C SER A 402 12.75 36.27 -35.99
N THR A 403 11.88 35.35 -36.44
CA THR A 403 10.53 35.66 -36.95
C THR A 403 9.43 35.55 -35.90
N ILE A 404 9.66 34.81 -34.81
CA ILE A 404 8.64 34.53 -33.80
C ILE A 404 8.71 35.55 -32.66
N PRO A 405 7.60 36.25 -32.32
CA PRO A 405 7.54 37.09 -31.13
C PRO A 405 7.81 36.27 -29.87
N GLY A 406 8.75 36.74 -29.02
CA GLY A 406 9.20 35.99 -27.85
C GLY A 406 10.21 34.86 -28.15
N LYS A 407 10.71 34.77 -29.39
CA LYS A 407 11.71 33.81 -29.91
C LYS A 407 11.28 32.34 -29.92
N HIS A 408 10.26 31.95 -29.16
CA HIS A 408 9.79 30.57 -29.02
C HIS A 408 8.30 30.45 -29.32
N ARG A 409 7.91 29.39 -30.03
CA ARG A 409 6.49 29.05 -30.25
C ARG A 409 5.74 28.78 -28.94
N VAL A 410 6.43 28.22 -27.94
CA VAL A 410 5.86 27.95 -26.61
C VAL A 410 5.47 29.25 -25.90
N TYR A 411 6.40 30.22 -25.84
CA TYR A 411 6.13 31.52 -25.23
C TYR A 411 5.12 32.33 -26.04
N TYR A 412 5.20 32.28 -27.37
CA TYR A 412 4.19 32.91 -28.22
C TYR A 412 2.77 32.44 -27.91
N LEU A 413 2.56 31.12 -27.82
CA LEU A 413 1.25 30.55 -27.48
C LEU A 413 0.84 30.86 -26.04
N SER A 414 1.79 30.86 -25.10
CA SER A 414 1.55 31.20 -23.69
C SER A 414 1.09 32.65 -23.53
N ASP A 415 1.79 33.59 -24.13
CA ASP A 415 1.50 35.03 -24.08
C ASP A 415 0.14 35.34 -24.75
N ARG A 416 -0.21 34.66 -25.86
CA ARG A 416 -1.47 34.89 -26.59
C ARG A 416 -2.70 34.24 -25.94
N LEU A 417 -2.52 33.15 -25.22
CA LEU A 417 -3.60 32.40 -24.58
C LEU A 417 -3.75 32.71 -23.09
N GLU A 418 -2.81 33.48 -22.51
CA GLU A 418 -2.73 33.77 -21.07
C GLU A 418 -2.66 32.48 -20.22
N VAL A 419 -1.88 31.50 -20.70
CA VAL A 419 -1.70 30.19 -20.05
C VAL A 419 -0.23 29.98 -19.74
N GLU A 420 0.09 29.44 -18.58
CA GLU A 420 1.48 29.13 -18.17
C GLU A 420 2.26 28.33 -19.23
N PRO A 421 3.53 28.70 -19.54
CA PRO A 421 4.32 28.05 -20.58
C PRO A 421 4.49 26.54 -20.37
N LYS A 422 4.60 26.10 -19.12
CA LYS A 422 4.64 24.69 -18.71
C LYS A 422 3.43 23.89 -19.21
N ILE A 423 2.22 24.47 -19.14
CA ILE A 423 0.98 23.84 -19.62
C ILE A 423 0.99 23.77 -21.14
N VAL A 424 1.37 24.85 -21.83
CA VAL A 424 1.47 24.89 -23.29
C VAL A 424 2.45 23.83 -23.80
N SER A 425 3.64 23.77 -23.21
CA SER A 425 4.69 22.80 -23.51
C SER A 425 4.22 21.35 -23.34
N LYS A 426 3.40 21.08 -22.31
CA LYS A 426 2.77 19.76 -22.11
C LYS A 426 1.87 19.33 -23.27
N TYR A 427 1.07 20.23 -23.83
CA TYR A 427 0.24 19.90 -24.98
C TYR A 427 1.04 19.82 -26.28
N LEU A 428 2.06 20.67 -26.45
CA LEU A 428 2.93 20.62 -27.62
C LEU A 428 3.82 19.36 -27.68
N SER A 429 4.26 18.84 -26.54
CA SER A 429 5.07 17.60 -26.50
C SER A 429 4.31 16.38 -27.03
N THR A 430 2.98 16.36 -26.84
CA THR A 430 2.11 15.33 -27.43
C THR A 430 1.78 15.59 -28.90
N HIS A 431 1.82 16.85 -29.35
CA HIS A 431 1.45 17.27 -30.71
C HIS A 431 2.63 17.92 -31.46
N GLN A 432 3.71 17.16 -31.67
CA GLN A 432 4.98 17.66 -32.22
C GLN A 432 4.85 18.37 -33.58
N PHE A 433 3.82 18.07 -34.38
CA PHE A 433 3.60 18.74 -35.66
C PHE A 433 3.42 20.27 -35.52
N MET A 434 2.98 20.75 -34.36
CA MET A 434 2.85 22.17 -34.04
C MET A 434 4.19 22.93 -34.13
N PHE A 435 5.33 22.26 -34.01
CA PHE A 435 6.64 22.87 -34.22
C PHE A 435 7.03 22.96 -35.70
N PHE A 436 6.39 22.18 -36.58
CA PHE A 436 6.80 22.04 -37.98
C PHE A 436 5.88 22.75 -38.98
N ILE A 437 4.63 23.03 -38.62
CA ILE A 437 3.72 23.86 -39.46
C ILE A 437 4.30 25.26 -39.69
N ALA A 438 3.94 25.90 -40.79
CA ALA A 438 4.35 27.28 -41.06
C ALA A 438 3.84 28.21 -39.94
N PHE A 439 4.70 29.12 -39.47
CA PHE A 439 4.36 29.99 -38.34
C PHE A 439 3.21 30.96 -38.69
N SER A 440 3.15 31.46 -39.93
CA SER A 440 2.04 32.29 -40.42
C SER A 440 0.69 31.58 -40.30
N THR A 441 0.60 30.32 -40.73
CA THR A 441 -0.62 29.51 -40.61
C THR A 441 -1.00 29.26 -39.16
N LEU A 442 -0.02 29.00 -38.29
CA LEU A 442 -0.25 28.86 -36.85
C LEU A 442 -0.86 30.13 -36.26
N GLN A 443 -0.26 31.28 -36.59
CA GLN A 443 -0.72 32.59 -36.14
C GLN A 443 -2.14 32.89 -36.63
N GLU A 444 -2.42 32.74 -37.92
CA GLU A 444 -3.76 32.99 -38.48
C GLU A 444 -4.85 32.15 -37.81
N ILE A 445 -4.61 30.85 -37.62
CA ILE A 445 -5.60 29.96 -36.98
C ILE A 445 -5.80 30.34 -35.51
N LEU A 446 -4.73 30.69 -34.80
CA LEU A 446 -4.82 31.13 -33.41
C LEU A 446 -5.62 32.44 -33.30
N ASP A 447 -5.33 33.41 -34.17
CA ASP A 447 -6.02 34.69 -34.22
C ASP A 447 -7.52 34.50 -34.50
N LEU A 448 -7.88 33.58 -35.41
CA LEU A 448 -9.27 33.19 -35.63
C LEU A 448 -9.89 32.60 -34.36
N MET A 449 -9.26 31.63 -33.70
CA MET A 449 -9.84 31.02 -32.50
C MET A 449 -10.05 32.02 -31.36
N VAL A 450 -9.12 32.97 -31.17
CA VAL A 450 -9.26 34.05 -30.19
C VAL A 450 -10.37 35.02 -30.60
N LYS A 451 -10.46 35.41 -31.89
CA LYS A 451 -11.52 36.27 -32.44
C LYS A 451 -12.92 35.68 -32.22
N TYR A 452 -13.06 34.36 -32.34
CA TYR A 452 -14.32 33.65 -32.09
C TYR A 452 -14.52 33.27 -30.62
N ASN A 453 -13.70 33.78 -29.69
CA ASN A 453 -13.80 33.54 -28.24
C ASN A 453 -13.78 32.04 -27.86
N VAL A 454 -12.98 31.25 -28.56
CA VAL A 454 -12.75 29.84 -28.18
C VAL A 454 -11.88 29.81 -26.93
N ALA A 455 -12.35 29.17 -25.86
CA ALA A 455 -11.64 29.18 -24.59
C ALA A 455 -10.20 28.64 -24.73
N PRO A 456 -9.17 29.32 -24.16
CA PRO A 456 -7.76 28.97 -24.32
C PRO A 456 -7.43 27.50 -24.03
N MET A 457 -7.99 26.96 -22.95
CA MET A 457 -7.77 25.56 -22.56
C MET A 457 -8.39 24.57 -23.54
N ASN A 458 -9.48 24.93 -24.23
CA ASN A 458 -10.07 24.07 -25.26
C ASN A 458 -9.17 24.01 -26.50
N ILE A 459 -8.55 25.14 -26.87
CA ILE A 459 -7.57 25.22 -27.98
C ILE A 459 -6.39 24.28 -27.70
N LEU A 460 -5.77 24.40 -26.52
CA LEU A 460 -4.59 23.60 -26.15
C LEU A 460 -4.90 22.10 -26.05
N LYS A 461 -6.09 21.73 -25.57
CA LYS A 461 -6.52 20.32 -25.53
C LYS A 461 -6.65 19.69 -26.92
N ASP A 462 -6.72 20.51 -27.96
CA ASP A 462 -7.18 20.06 -29.26
C ASP A 462 -6.47 20.75 -30.44
N LEU A 463 -5.15 20.66 -30.41
CA LEU A 463 -4.24 21.28 -31.37
C LEU A 463 -4.38 20.75 -32.80
N TRP A 464 -5.05 19.63 -33.02
CA TRP A 464 -5.28 19.07 -34.36
C TRP A 464 -6.02 20.02 -35.31
N ALA A 465 -6.77 20.99 -34.78
CA ALA A 465 -7.41 22.02 -35.58
C ALA A 465 -6.41 22.88 -36.38
N PHE A 466 -5.15 23.00 -35.93
CA PHE A 466 -4.09 23.73 -36.64
C PHE A 466 -3.55 23.03 -37.90
N ARG A 467 -4.01 21.81 -38.21
CA ARG A 467 -3.70 21.14 -39.49
C ARG A 467 -4.60 21.56 -40.65
N TYR A 468 -5.69 22.27 -40.36
CA TYR A 468 -6.68 22.64 -41.36
C TYR A 468 -6.35 24.01 -41.96
N ASN A 469 -6.85 24.24 -43.17
CA ASN A 469 -6.67 25.51 -43.86
C ASN A 469 -7.41 26.64 -43.10
N PRO A 470 -6.76 27.79 -42.80
CA PRO A 470 -7.37 28.92 -42.10
C PRO A 470 -8.75 29.33 -42.64
N LYS A 471 -8.93 29.36 -43.97
CA LYS A 471 -10.23 29.70 -44.59
C LYS A 471 -11.33 28.71 -44.24
N SER A 472 -11.00 27.42 -44.19
CA SER A 472 -11.96 26.38 -43.79
C SER A 472 -12.25 26.45 -42.30
N VAL A 473 -11.28 26.85 -41.47
CA VAL A 473 -11.48 27.05 -40.03
C VAL A 473 -12.46 28.20 -39.79
N GLU A 474 -12.21 29.35 -40.43
CA GLU A 474 -13.08 30.52 -40.32
C GLU A 474 -14.52 30.21 -40.75
N PHE A 475 -14.70 29.57 -41.92
CA PHE A 475 -16.03 29.19 -42.41
C PHE A 475 -16.81 28.31 -41.42
N ARG A 476 -16.14 27.36 -40.76
CA ARG A 476 -16.77 26.44 -39.80
C ARG A 476 -17.10 27.14 -38.48
N LEU A 477 -16.22 28.03 -38.01
CA LEU A 477 -16.48 28.83 -36.82
C LEU A 477 -17.61 29.83 -37.05
N ASP A 478 -17.68 30.44 -38.24
CA ASP A 478 -18.77 31.34 -38.62
C ASP A 478 -20.12 30.62 -38.63
N ARG A 479 -20.22 29.43 -39.26
CA ARG A 479 -21.44 28.62 -39.21
C ARG A 479 -21.86 28.24 -37.78
N ALA A 480 -20.89 27.93 -36.91
CA ALA A 480 -21.18 27.60 -35.52
C ALA A 480 -21.66 28.83 -34.72
N ARG A 481 -21.13 30.02 -35.02
CA ARG A 481 -21.58 31.29 -34.45
C ARG A 481 -22.97 31.69 -34.95
N GLN A 482 -23.29 31.46 -36.22
CA GLN A 482 -24.62 31.71 -36.78
C GLN A 482 -25.71 30.83 -36.16
N ALA A 483 -25.37 29.60 -35.76
CA ALA A 483 -26.27 28.76 -34.96
C ALA A 483 -26.30 29.17 -33.47
N GLU A 484 -25.59 30.25 -33.10
CA GLU A 484 -25.41 30.78 -31.75
C GLU A 484 -25.00 29.70 -30.74
N VAL A 485 -24.07 28.81 -31.11
CA VAL A 485 -23.64 27.78 -30.17
C VAL A 485 -22.98 28.44 -28.96
N GLU A 486 -23.53 28.18 -27.76
CA GLU A 486 -23.11 28.79 -26.49
C GLU A 486 -21.61 28.65 -26.23
N LYS A 487 -21.03 27.50 -26.59
CA LYS A 487 -19.62 27.20 -26.39
C LYS A 487 -18.98 26.62 -27.65
N LEU A 488 -18.15 27.43 -28.31
CA LEU A 488 -17.35 26.98 -29.45
C LEU A 488 -16.20 26.08 -29.00
N MET A 489 -16.00 24.98 -29.74
CA MET A 489 -15.02 23.95 -29.42
C MET A 489 -14.18 23.62 -30.66
N PRO A 490 -12.86 23.40 -30.53
CA PRO A 490 -12.00 23.13 -31.70
C PRO A 490 -12.39 21.87 -32.50
N TRP A 491 -13.09 20.89 -31.90
CA TRP A 491 -13.58 19.72 -32.63
C TRP A 491 -14.56 20.04 -33.76
N MET A 492 -15.28 21.16 -33.64
CA MET A 492 -16.21 21.63 -34.68
C MET A 492 -15.44 21.96 -35.97
N VAL A 493 -14.18 22.38 -35.84
CA VAL A 493 -13.30 22.69 -36.96
C VAL A 493 -12.85 21.42 -37.70
N ARG A 494 -12.69 20.28 -37.02
CA ARG A 494 -12.20 19.04 -37.67
C ARG A 494 -13.29 18.13 -38.20
N CYS A 495 -14.46 18.16 -37.60
CA CYS A 495 -15.44 17.11 -37.81
C CYS A 495 -15.98 17.09 -39.26
N PRO A 496 -16.33 15.92 -39.82
CA PRO A 496 -17.04 15.84 -41.08
C PRO A 496 -18.28 16.76 -41.11
N VAL A 497 -18.56 17.38 -42.25
CA VAL A 497 -19.68 18.34 -42.41
C VAL A 497 -21.02 17.79 -41.89
N PRO A 498 -21.41 16.52 -42.17
CA PRO A 498 -22.66 15.98 -41.65
C PRO A 498 -22.73 15.92 -40.12
N ILE A 499 -21.58 15.71 -39.45
CA ILE A 499 -21.49 15.68 -37.99
C ILE A 499 -21.63 17.09 -37.41
N LEU A 500 -20.98 18.07 -38.05
CA LEU A 500 -21.12 19.47 -37.67
C LEU A 500 -22.59 19.89 -37.77
N GLU A 501 -23.24 19.63 -38.90
CA GLU A 501 -24.64 19.98 -39.15
C GLU A 501 -25.58 19.33 -38.15
N LYS A 502 -25.40 18.04 -37.88
CA LYS A 502 -26.19 17.34 -36.86
C LYS A 502 -26.02 17.97 -35.47
N SER A 503 -24.80 18.37 -35.11
CA SER A 503 -24.56 19.05 -33.83
C SER A 503 -25.23 20.43 -33.78
N LEU A 504 -25.13 21.22 -34.85
CA LEU A 504 -25.77 22.52 -34.94
C LEU A 504 -27.29 22.38 -34.86
N GLN A 505 -27.88 21.41 -35.56
CA GLN A 505 -29.31 21.10 -35.46
C GLN A 505 -29.73 20.70 -34.04
N ILE A 506 -28.89 19.94 -33.31
CA ILE A 506 -29.17 19.59 -31.92
C ILE A 506 -29.18 20.85 -31.05
N SER A 507 -28.22 21.76 -31.21
CA SER A 507 -28.18 23.02 -30.45
C SER A 507 -29.40 23.91 -30.75
N VAL A 508 -29.78 24.02 -32.03
CA VAL A 508 -30.97 24.76 -32.46
C VAL A 508 -32.24 24.14 -31.86
N LYS A 509 -32.39 22.81 -31.92
CA LYS A 509 -33.52 22.10 -31.30
C LYS A 509 -33.53 22.27 -29.78
N HIS A 510 -32.37 22.22 -29.13
CA HIS A 510 -32.24 22.41 -27.70
C HIS A 510 -32.76 23.80 -27.28
N ARG A 511 -32.37 24.85 -28.00
CA ARG A 511 -32.87 26.22 -27.77
C ARG A 511 -34.36 26.34 -28.05
N ALA A 512 -34.84 25.79 -29.17
CA ALA A 512 -36.26 25.81 -29.51
C ALA A 512 -37.14 25.16 -28.42
N LEU A 513 -36.61 24.14 -27.73
CA LEU A 513 -37.31 23.48 -26.62
C LEU A 513 -37.24 24.25 -25.29
N LEU A 514 -36.18 25.01 -25.07
CA LEU A 514 -36.04 25.87 -23.89
C LEU A 514 -37.00 27.07 -23.92
N GLY A 515 -37.31 27.58 -25.12
CA GLY A 515 -38.26 28.68 -25.29
C GLY A 515 -37.79 29.96 -24.58
N SER A 516 -38.55 30.40 -23.59
CA SER A 516 -38.24 31.55 -22.72
C SER A 516 -37.28 31.24 -21.57
N ASN A 517 -36.96 29.96 -21.32
CA ASN A 517 -36.09 29.55 -20.23
C ASN A 517 -34.61 29.59 -20.67
N GLU A 518 -33.73 30.09 -19.82
CA GLU A 518 -32.28 30.12 -20.06
C GLU A 518 -31.63 28.77 -19.76
N SER A 519 -32.19 28.00 -18.81
CA SER A 519 -31.58 26.75 -18.31
C SER A 519 -32.53 25.56 -18.31
N THR A 520 -31.97 24.35 -18.43
CA THR A 520 -32.70 23.09 -18.21
C THR A 520 -33.37 23.05 -16.84
N LEU A 521 -32.80 23.72 -15.85
CA LEU A 521 -33.35 23.78 -14.50
C LEU A 521 -34.63 24.64 -14.44
N GLU A 522 -34.65 25.76 -15.16
CA GLU A 522 -35.82 26.63 -15.29
C GLU A 522 -36.94 25.92 -16.04
N TYR A 523 -36.61 25.23 -17.13
CA TYR A 523 -37.57 24.41 -17.85
C TYR A 523 -38.23 23.34 -16.95
N LEU A 524 -37.45 22.65 -16.12
CA LEU A 524 -38.00 21.65 -15.19
C LEU A 524 -38.84 22.30 -14.07
N SER A 525 -38.45 23.48 -13.59
CA SER A 525 -39.18 24.27 -12.59
C SER A 525 -40.55 24.69 -13.11
N GLU A 526 -40.61 25.24 -14.31
CA GLU A 526 -41.86 25.61 -14.96
C GLU A 526 -42.75 24.38 -15.24
N ARG A 527 -42.16 23.29 -15.76
CA ARG A 527 -42.93 22.12 -16.19
C ARG A 527 -43.45 21.26 -15.02
N LEU A 528 -42.73 21.22 -13.89
CA LEU A 528 -43.15 20.47 -12.70
C LEU A 528 -43.89 21.34 -11.66
N GLY A 529 -43.89 22.66 -11.82
CA GLY A 529 -44.59 23.60 -10.95
C GLY A 529 -43.91 23.84 -9.60
N TYR A 530 -42.58 23.75 -9.53
CA TYR A 530 -41.79 24.00 -8.32
C TYR A 530 -40.96 25.28 -8.48
N ASP A 531 -40.65 25.95 -7.39
CA ASP A 531 -39.73 27.08 -7.37
C ASP A 531 -38.28 26.65 -7.73
N LEU A 532 -37.48 27.61 -8.18
CA LEU A 532 -36.10 27.35 -8.65
C LEU A 532 -35.20 26.79 -7.53
N GLU A 533 -35.41 27.18 -6.28
CA GLU A 533 -34.62 26.68 -5.14
C GLU A 533 -34.95 25.23 -4.83
N THR A 534 -36.23 24.88 -4.75
CA THR A 534 -36.68 23.49 -4.58
C THR A 534 -36.20 22.61 -5.73
N MET A 535 -36.24 23.10 -6.97
CA MET A 535 -35.72 22.34 -8.11
C MET A 535 -34.20 22.17 -8.10
N ARG A 536 -33.44 23.18 -7.63
CA ARG A 536 -32.01 23.03 -7.35
C ARG A 536 -31.77 21.96 -6.29
N TYR A 537 -32.57 21.93 -5.24
CA TYR A 537 -32.47 20.88 -4.22
C TYR A 537 -32.75 19.48 -4.79
N ILE A 538 -33.82 19.30 -5.57
CA ILE A 538 -34.17 18.01 -6.19
C ILE A 538 -33.07 17.54 -7.16
N THR A 539 -32.58 18.44 -8.01
CA THR A 539 -31.50 18.12 -8.96
C THR A 539 -30.15 17.91 -8.26
N SER A 540 -29.90 18.52 -7.10
CA SER A 540 -28.70 18.25 -6.30
C SER A 540 -28.61 16.79 -5.83
N LYS A 541 -29.75 16.14 -5.56
CA LYS A 541 -29.82 14.71 -5.22
C LYS A 541 -29.48 13.81 -6.40
N HIS A 542 -29.69 14.27 -7.64
CA HIS A 542 -29.31 13.53 -8.84
C HIS A 542 -28.80 14.45 -9.97
N PRO A 543 -27.53 14.90 -9.93
CA PRO A 543 -26.99 15.86 -10.89
C PRO A 543 -26.91 15.36 -12.34
N ALA A 544 -27.15 14.06 -12.56
CA ALA A 544 -27.11 13.48 -13.89
C ALA A 544 -28.26 13.98 -14.79
N VAL A 545 -29.39 14.42 -14.21
CA VAL A 545 -30.54 14.94 -14.97
C VAL A 545 -30.12 16.12 -15.85
N LEU A 546 -29.30 17.03 -15.33
CA LEU A 546 -28.83 18.23 -16.06
C LEU A 546 -27.93 17.90 -17.27
N ARG A 547 -27.41 16.67 -17.36
CA ARG A 547 -26.60 16.21 -18.50
C ARG A 547 -27.42 15.51 -19.58
N VAL A 548 -28.68 15.19 -19.30
CA VAL A 548 -29.56 14.51 -20.26
C VAL A 548 -29.99 15.50 -21.34
N ARG A 549 -30.12 15.03 -22.58
CA ARG A 549 -30.60 15.86 -23.69
C ARG A 549 -32.01 16.35 -23.42
N MET A 550 -32.25 17.64 -23.66
CA MET A 550 -33.56 18.26 -23.45
C MET A 550 -34.70 17.55 -24.21
N THR A 551 -34.47 17.12 -25.45
CA THR A 551 -35.48 16.38 -26.24
C THR A 551 -35.99 15.14 -25.49
N LYS A 552 -35.07 14.40 -24.87
CA LYS A 552 -35.38 13.18 -24.11
C LYS A 552 -36.08 13.51 -22.80
N ILE A 553 -35.66 14.57 -22.11
CA ILE A 553 -36.33 15.03 -20.88
C ILE A 553 -37.79 15.38 -21.20
N LYS A 554 -38.03 16.15 -22.26
CA LYS A 554 -39.37 16.50 -22.72
C LYS A 554 -40.20 15.27 -23.06
N GLU A 555 -39.67 14.34 -23.88
CA GLU A 555 -40.37 13.11 -24.25
C GLU A 555 -40.77 12.26 -23.04
N ILE A 556 -39.88 12.12 -22.04
CA ILE A 556 -40.17 11.35 -20.82
C ILE A 556 -41.20 12.08 -19.95
N LEU A 557 -41.10 13.40 -19.80
CA LEU A 557 -42.08 14.18 -19.03
C LEU A 557 -43.46 14.15 -19.68
N ASP A 558 -43.53 14.30 -21.01
CA ASP A 558 -44.79 14.23 -21.75
C ASP A 558 -45.40 12.81 -21.60
N PHE A 559 -44.60 11.75 -21.69
CA PHE A 559 -45.05 10.38 -21.45
C PHE A 559 -45.59 10.18 -20.01
N LEU A 560 -44.84 10.60 -19.00
CA LEU A 560 -45.21 10.37 -17.60
C LEU A 560 -46.41 11.22 -17.15
N LEU A 561 -46.46 12.50 -17.54
CA LEU A 561 -47.51 13.43 -17.11
C LEU A 561 -48.78 13.32 -17.94
N ILE A 562 -48.67 13.16 -19.27
CA ILE A 562 -49.81 13.23 -20.19
C ILE A 562 -50.35 11.83 -20.51
N GLU A 563 -49.49 10.89 -20.91
CA GLU A 563 -49.95 9.54 -21.32
C GLU A 563 -50.26 8.65 -20.11
N GLU A 564 -49.43 8.71 -19.07
CA GLU A 564 -49.49 7.81 -17.92
C GLU A 564 -50.18 8.42 -16.69
N GLY A 565 -50.34 9.75 -16.64
CA GLY A 565 -51.08 10.45 -15.59
C GLY A 565 -50.41 10.47 -14.21
N PHE A 566 -49.08 10.33 -14.13
CA PHE A 566 -48.35 10.50 -12.86
C PHE A 566 -48.37 11.96 -12.40
N THR A 567 -48.35 12.19 -11.09
CA THR A 567 -48.32 13.54 -10.55
C THR A 567 -46.92 14.16 -10.69
N THR A 568 -46.85 15.50 -10.72
CA THR A 568 -45.56 16.20 -10.68
C THR A 568 -44.74 15.86 -9.44
N HIS A 569 -45.42 15.53 -8.33
CA HIS A 569 -44.78 15.11 -7.10
C HIS A 569 -44.08 13.75 -7.22
N ASP A 570 -44.70 12.76 -7.87
CA ASP A 570 -44.12 11.42 -8.04
C ASP A 570 -42.82 11.47 -8.85
N ILE A 571 -42.77 12.35 -9.85
CA ILE A 571 -41.58 12.59 -10.68
C ILE A 571 -40.51 13.31 -9.89
N ALA A 572 -40.88 14.33 -9.10
CA ALA A 572 -39.95 15.09 -8.26
C ALA A 572 -39.29 14.24 -7.15
N GLN A 573 -40.00 13.25 -6.62
CA GLN A 573 -39.44 12.28 -5.65
C GLN A 573 -38.39 11.37 -6.29
N VAL A 574 -38.51 11.08 -7.59
CA VAL A 574 -37.62 10.15 -8.31
C VAL A 574 -37.01 10.82 -9.55
N PRO A 575 -36.15 11.84 -9.38
CA PRO A 575 -35.57 12.59 -10.50
C PRO A 575 -34.72 11.71 -11.44
N ARG A 576 -34.27 10.55 -10.94
CA ARG A 576 -33.53 9.55 -11.73
C ARG A 576 -34.30 9.04 -12.95
N ILE A 577 -35.64 9.04 -12.93
CA ILE A 577 -36.47 8.53 -14.04
C ILE A 577 -36.16 9.25 -15.37
N LEU A 578 -35.83 10.54 -15.31
CA LEU A 578 -35.50 11.38 -16.46
C LEU A 578 -34.20 10.94 -17.16
N CYS A 579 -33.36 10.13 -16.50
CA CYS A 579 -32.13 9.58 -17.08
C CYS A 579 -32.37 8.29 -17.87
N HIS A 580 -33.46 7.55 -17.59
CA HIS A 580 -33.73 6.24 -18.20
C HIS A 580 -34.18 6.36 -19.66
N SER A 581 -34.12 5.27 -20.44
CA SER A 581 -34.62 5.28 -21.82
C SER A 581 -36.15 5.28 -21.81
N LEU A 582 -36.77 6.11 -22.65
CA LEU A 582 -38.22 6.15 -22.80
C LEU A 582 -38.80 4.76 -23.12
N GLU A 583 -38.16 4.05 -24.03
CA GLU A 583 -38.55 2.70 -24.44
C GLU A 583 -38.52 1.71 -23.26
N THR A 584 -37.44 1.73 -22.46
CA THR A 584 -37.34 0.86 -21.29
C THR A 584 -38.39 1.18 -20.23
N THR A 585 -38.71 2.47 -20.04
CA THR A 585 -39.74 2.89 -19.09
C THR A 585 -41.11 2.42 -19.57
N ARG A 586 -41.40 2.56 -20.87
CA ARG A 586 -42.66 2.12 -21.49
C ARG A 586 -42.84 0.60 -21.39
N THR A 587 -41.82 -0.18 -21.75
CA THR A 587 -41.88 -1.66 -21.68
C THR A 587 -42.11 -2.15 -20.26
N ARG A 588 -41.35 -1.63 -19.28
CA ARG A 588 -41.51 -2.03 -17.88
C ARG A 588 -42.87 -1.67 -17.32
N LEU A 589 -43.40 -0.51 -17.70
CA LEU A 589 -44.70 -0.08 -17.22
C LEU A 589 -45.83 -0.92 -17.84
N ALA A 590 -45.73 -1.25 -19.14
CA ALA A 590 -46.64 -2.16 -19.80
C ALA A 590 -46.62 -3.58 -19.18
N GLU A 591 -45.44 -4.10 -18.85
CA GLU A 591 -45.28 -5.38 -18.13
C GLU A 591 -45.95 -5.34 -16.75
N LEU A 592 -45.68 -4.30 -15.94
CA LEU A 592 -46.28 -4.15 -14.61
C LEU A 592 -47.81 -4.07 -14.69
N ARG A 593 -48.35 -3.33 -15.67
CA ARG A 593 -49.80 -3.29 -15.96
C ARG A 593 -50.34 -4.67 -16.33
N GLY A 594 -49.63 -5.43 -17.16
CA GLY A 594 -49.98 -6.81 -17.50
C GLY A 594 -50.07 -7.73 -16.27
N TYR A 595 -49.23 -7.49 -15.25
CA TYR A 595 -49.28 -8.19 -13.97
C TYR A 595 -50.26 -7.60 -12.95
N GLY A 596 -51.10 -6.63 -13.34
CA GLY A 596 -52.04 -5.94 -12.45
C GLY A 596 -51.35 -5.14 -11.34
N CYS A 597 -50.07 -4.79 -11.51
CA CYS A 597 -49.30 -3.98 -10.57
C CYS A 597 -49.34 -2.53 -11.05
N VAL A 598 -49.98 -1.65 -10.28
CA VAL A 598 -49.87 -0.19 -10.48
C VAL A 598 -48.83 0.31 -9.47
N PRO A 599 -47.60 0.62 -9.90
CA PRO A 599 -46.56 1.04 -8.98
C PRO A 599 -46.93 2.39 -8.35
N SER A 600 -46.99 2.45 -7.02
CA SER A 600 -47.23 3.70 -6.27
C SER A 600 -46.06 4.68 -6.36
N THR A 601 -44.87 4.22 -6.76
CA THR A 601 -43.69 5.06 -6.93
C THR A 601 -42.92 4.67 -8.19
N LEU A 602 -42.28 5.66 -8.84
CA LEU A 602 -41.47 5.46 -10.04
C LEU A 602 -40.09 4.82 -9.76
N VAL A 603 -39.78 4.54 -8.48
CA VAL A 603 -38.48 3.99 -8.05
C VAL A 603 -38.20 2.65 -8.72
N ILE A 604 -39.20 1.78 -8.86
CA ILE A 604 -39.03 0.44 -9.41
C ILE A 604 -38.59 0.46 -10.89
N LEU A 605 -39.10 1.43 -11.66
CA LEU A 605 -38.76 1.60 -13.06
C LEU A 605 -37.28 1.99 -13.25
N CYS A 606 -36.68 2.62 -12.24
CA CYS A 606 -35.30 3.09 -12.26
C CYS A 606 -34.27 2.07 -11.75
N ARG A 607 -34.70 0.87 -11.32
CA ARG A 607 -33.82 -0.17 -10.77
C ARG A 607 -33.06 -0.94 -11.86
N SER A 608 -32.00 -1.63 -11.45
CA SER A 608 -31.27 -2.54 -12.36
C SER A 608 -32.17 -3.67 -12.85
N GLN A 609 -31.86 -4.27 -14.00
CA GLN A 609 -32.69 -5.35 -14.57
C GLN A 609 -32.88 -6.52 -13.58
N ARG A 610 -31.82 -6.93 -12.88
CA ARG A 610 -31.88 -8.00 -11.87
C ARG A 610 -32.78 -7.66 -10.69
N GLU A 611 -32.76 -6.42 -10.21
CA GLU A 611 -33.62 -5.98 -9.10
C GLU A 611 -35.08 -5.87 -9.54
N TYR A 612 -35.32 -5.39 -10.75
CA TYR A 612 -36.65 -5.31 -11.35
C TYR A 612 -37.26 -6.72 -11.50
N GLU A 613 -36.53 -7.68 -12.04
CA GLU A 613 -36.99 -9.08 -12.17
C GLU A 613 -37.26 -9.72 -10.80
N LYS A 614 -36.41 -9.48 -9.81
CA LYS A 614 -36.64 -9.94 -8.42
C LYS A 614 -37.94 -9.37 -7.85
N PHE A 615 -38.21 -8.09 -8.08
CA PHE A 615 -39.44 -7.46 -7.64
C PHE A 615 -40.66 -8.08 -8.34
N VAL A 616 -40.62 -8.25 -9.66
CA VAL A 616 -41.71 -8.89 -10.43
C VAL A 616 -41.96 -10.31 -9.94
N ASN A 617 -40.91 -11.12 -9.75
CA ASN A 617 -41.05 -12.48 -9.24
C ASN A 617 -41.66 -12.51 -7.83
N ASN A 618 -41.19 -11.64 -6.93
CA ASN A 618 -41.77 -11.52 -5.59
C ASN A 618 -43.22 -11.07 -5.63
N TRP A 619 -43.58 -10.14 -6.51
CA TRP A 619 -44.96 -9.68 -6.70
C TRP A 619 -45.86 -10.82 -7.17
N LEU A 620 -45.41 -11.61 -8.16
CA LEU A 620 -46.14 -12.78 -8.67
C LEU A 620 -46.33 -13.84 -7.57
N ILE A 621 -45.29 -14.15 -6.79
CA ILE A 621 -45.37 -15.09 -5.66
C ILE A 621 -46.35 -14.59 -4.59
N THR A 622 -46.30 -13.31 -4.23
CA THR A 622 -47.22 -12.72 -3.25
C THR A 622 -48.65 -12.73 -3.75
N ARG A 623 -48.87 -12.42 -5.03
CA ARG A 623 -50.20 -12.46 -5.66
C ARG A 623 -50.76 -13.88 -5.74
N GLU A 624 -49.91 -14.87 -5.99
CA GLU A 624 -50.26 -16.30 -5.93
C GLU A 624 -50.65 -16.73 -4.52
N ARG A 625 -49.88 -16.32 -3.50
CA ARG A 625 -50.19 -16.57 -2.08
C ARG A 625 -51.50 -15.92 -1.62
N LEU A 626 -51.88 -14.77 -2.19
CA LEU A 626 -53.12 -14.06 -1.90
C LEU A 626 -54.34 -14.62 -2.68
N GLY A 627 -54.17 -15.67 -3.49
CA GLY A 627 -55.27 -16.34 -4.19
C GLY A 627 -55.83 -15.60 -5.42
N LEU A 628 -55.25 -14.46 -5.80
CA LEU A 628 -55.72 -13.55 -6.86
C LEU A 628 -55.30 -13.98 -8.29
N LEU A 629 -55.01 -15.27 -8.49
CA LEU A 629 -54.71 -15.85 -9.81
C LEU A 629 -55.87 -16.67 -10.38
N LYS A 630 -56.94 -16.93 -9.60
CA LYS A 630 -58.05 -17.81 -10.03
C LYS A 630 -59.18 -17.14 -10.81
N GLU A 631 -59.19 -15.82 -11.03
CA GLU A 631 -60.35 -15.16 -11.68
C GLU A 631 -60.22 -14.87 -13.18
N ASN A 632 -59.11 -15.20 -13.86
CA ASN A 632 -58.98 -14.96 -15.31
C ASN A 632 -58.70 -16.22 -16.14
N LYS A 633 -59.32 -17.34 -15.77
CA LYS A 633 -59.41 -18.54 -16.62
C LYS A 633 -60.84 -19.10 -16.59
N GLU A 634 -61.80 -18.33 -17.07
CA GLU A 634 -63.00 -18.82 -17.75
C GLU A 634 -63.32 -17.90 -18.92
#